data_AF-A0A368YIF0-F1
#
_entry.id   AF-A0A368YIF0-F1
#
_cell.length_a   1.000
_cell.length_b   1.000
_cell.length_c   1.000
_cell.angle_alpha   90.00
_cell.angle_beta   90.00
_cell.angle_gamma   90.00
#
_symmetry.space_group_name_H-M   'P 1'
#
loop_
_entity.id
_entity.type
_entity.pdbx_description
1 polymer ?
#
loop_
_entity_poly.entity_id
_entity_poly.type
_entity_poly.pdbx_seq_one_letter_code
_entity_poly.pdbx_strand_id
1 'polypeptide(L)'
;MTMLNHLSAFADRALRAAIPAPARYAVSLIDRRTGKPHRISDIPLRLMTCDPFEAAQELMRNRDPQIWDTFIERLDAKGLVQ
;
A
#
# COMPACT_ATOMS: atom_id res chain seq x y z
N MET A 1 38.93 -10.11 -18.38
CA MET A 1 38.32 -8.79 -18.15
C MET A 1 36.89 -8.99 -17.65
N THR A 2 36.72 -9.37 -16.38
CA THR A 2 35.40 -9.74 -15.84
C THR A 2 35.17 -9.21 -14.43
N MET A 3 36.23 -8.94 -13.66
CA MET A 3 36.10 -8.48 -12.26
C MET A 3 35.60 -7.04 -12.10
N LEU A 4 35.91 -6.13 -13.03
CA LEU A 4 35.48 -4.72 -12.93
C LEU A 4 33.96 -4.54 -13.05
N ASN A 5 33.27 -5.43 -13.78
CA ASN A 5 31.81 -5.35 -13.97
C ASN A 5 31.01 -5.82 -12.73
N HIS A 6 31.59 -6.68 -11.90
CA HIS A 6 30.92 -7.17 -10.69
C HIS A 6 30.96 -6.14 -9.54
N LEU A 7 32.01 -5.35 -9.45
CA LEU A 7 32.16 -4.35 -8.39
C LEU A 7 31.18 -3.18 -8.57
N SER A 8 30.99 -2.72 -9.81
CA SER A 8 30.02 -1.69 -10.16
C SER A 8 28.58 -2.17 -9.99
N ALA A 9 28.28 -3.43 -10.35
CA ALA A 9 26.97 -4.04 -10.10
C ALA A 9 26.66 -4.17 -8.59
N PHE A 10 27.67 -4.48 -7.77
CA PHE A 10 27.51 -4.52 -6.32
C PHE A 10 27.25 -3.13 -5.74
N ALA A 11 27.99 -2.11 -6.19
CA ALA A 11 27.80 -0.73 -5.75
C ALA A 11 26.38 -0.20 -6.10
N ASP A 12 25.86 -0.49 -7.29
CA ASP A 12 24.50 -0.10 -7.69
C ASP A 12 23.44 -0.77 -6.84
N ARG A 13 23.60 -2.07 -6.52
CA ARG A 13 22.67 -2.80 -5.65
C ARG A 13 22.73 -2.31 -4.21
N ALA A 14 23.93 -2.00 -3.70
CA ALA A 14 24.11 -1.43 -2.36
C ALA A 14 23.47 -0.04 -2.25
N LEU A 15 23.64 0.81 -3.28
CA LEU A 15 22.97 2.11 -3.36
C LEU A 15 21.45 1.97 -3.39
N ARG A 16 20.89 1.07 -4.21
CA ARG A 16 19.43 0.82 -4.25
C ARG A 16 18.88 0.26 -2.94
N ALA A 17 19.64 -0.58 -2.24
CA ALA A 17 19.25 -1.12 -0.94
C ALA A 17 19.32 -0.07 0.18
N ALA A 18 20.18 0.93 0.04
CA ALA A 18 20.30 2.04 0.99
C ALA A 18 19.21 3.11 0.80
N ILE A 19 18.55 3.17 -0.36
CA ILE A 19 17.40 4.05 -0.58
C ILE A 19 16.21 3.49 0.21
N PRO A 20 15.63 4.26 1.15
CA PRO A 20 14.44 3.83 1.87
C PRO A 20 13.34 3.51 0.86
N ALA A 21 12.78 2.30 0.92
CA ALA A 21 11.62 1.96 0.11
C ALA A 21 10.48 2.93 0.43
N PRO A 22 9.70 3.36 -0.58
CA PRO A 22 8.56 4.23 -0.33
C PRO A 22 7.59 3.57 0.65
N ALA A 23 7.05 4.36 1.58
CA ALA A 23 6.07 3.87 2.53
C ALA A 23 4.88 3.27 1.77
N ARG A 24 4.47 2.06 2.16
CA ARG A 24 3.31 1.39 1.61
C ARG A 24 2.16 1.52 2.59
N TYR A 25 0.96 1.62 2.05
CA TYR A 25 -0.27 1.73 2.80
C TYR A 25 -1.27 0.70 2.30
N ALA A 26 -2.10 0.20 3.20
CA ALA A 26 -3.31 -0.52 2.89
C ALA A 26 -4.50 0.42 3.08
N VAL A 27 -5.33 0.56 2.05
CA VAL A 27 -6.58 1.31 2.09
C VAL A 27 -7.72 0.31 2.00
N SER A 28 -8.59 0.30 3.00
CA SER A 28 -9.77 -0.57 3.06
C SER A 28 -11.04 0.27 3.01
N LEU A 29 -12.09 -0.23 2.35
CA LEU A 29 -13.41 0.39 2.39
C LEU A 29 -14.18 -0.14 3.60
N ILE A 30 -14.74 0.72 4.42
CA ILE A 30 -15.45 0.36 5.67
C ILE A 30 -16.91 0.77 5.57
N ASP A 31 -17.82 -0.13 5.96
CA ASP A 31 -19.23 0.21 6.16
C ASP A 31 -19.41 0.90 7.52
N ARG A 32 -19.76 2.19 7.52
CA ARG A 32 -19.93 3.01 8.73
C ARG A 32 -21.01 2.49 9.67
N ARG A 33 -22.01 1.78 9.15
CA ARG A 33 -23.12 1.26 9.96
C ARG A 33 -22.71 0.03 10.77
N THR A 34 -21.74 -0.73 10.27
CA THR A 34 -21.31 -1.99 10.89
C THR A 34 -19.88 -1.97 11.42
N GLY A 35 -19.07 -0.97 11.03
CA GLY A 35 -17.64 -0.90 11.30
C GLY A 35 -16.81 -1.95 10.56
N LYS A 36 -17.42 -2.74 9.67
CA LYS A 36 -16.76 -3.87 9.01
C LYS A 36 -16.19 -3.47 7.65
N PRO A 37 -15.06 -4.06 7.23
CA PRO A 37 -14.57 -3.91 5.87
C PRO A 37 -15.57 -4.42 4.84
N HIS A 38 -15.69 -3.72 3.73
CA HIS A 38 -16.39 -4.19 2.55
C HIS A 38 -15.72 -5.48 2.05
N ARG A 39 -16.53 -6.48 1.73
CA ARG A 39 -16.06 -7.78 1.23
C ARG A 39 -16.56 -8.02 -0.19
N ILE A 40 -15.70 -8.58 -1.03
CA ILE A 40 -16.04 -9.08 -2.36
C ILE A 40 -15.80 -10.59 -2.33
N SER A 41 -16.83 -11.38 -2.58
CA SER A 41 -16.77 -12.86 -2.44
C SER A 41 -16.22 -13.31 -1.08
N ASP A 42 -16.68 -12.66 -0.01
CA ASP A 42 -16.26 -12.86 1.40
C ASP A 42 -14.79 -12.47 1.73
N ILE A 43 -14.05 -11.94 0.76
CA ILE A 43 -12.68 -11.45 0.94
C ILE A 43 -12.71 -9.94 1.21
N PRO A 44 -12.11 -9.44 2.31
CA PRO A 44 -12.02 -8.01 2.57
C PRO A 44 -11.29 -7.26 1.44
N LEU A 45 -11.92 -6.21 0.91
CA LEU A 45 -11.31 -5.35 -0.08
C LEU A 45 -10.22 -4.50 0.58
N ARG A 46 -8.97 -4.73 0.18
CA ARG A 46 -7.80 -3.97 0.62
C ARG A 46 -6.94 -3.62 -0.58
N LEU A 47 -6.72 -2.32 -0.80
CA LEU A 47 -5.87 -1.78 -1.84
C LEU A 47 -4.50 -1.44 -1.26
N MET A 48 -3.41 -1.90 -1.87
CA MET A 48 -2.05 -1.49 -1.50
C MET A 48 -1.58 -0.34 -2.38
N THR A 49 -1.05 0.73 -1.79
CA THR A 49 -0.65 1.94 -2.51
C THR A 49 0.50 2.68 -1.79
N CYS A 50 1.22 3.53 -2.53
CA CYS A 50 2.15 4.52 -1.96
C CYS A 50 1.48 5.90 -1.81
N ASP A 51 0.34 6.13 -2.45
CA ASP A 51 -0.51 7.32 -2.30
C ASP A 51 -1.85 6.91 -1.68
N PRO A 52 -1.99 6.94 -0.34
CA PRO A 52 -3.18 6.47 0.34
C PRO A 52 -4.38 7.41 0.19
N PHE A 53 -4.16 8.71 -0.02
CA PHE A 53 -5.25 9.69 -0.08
C PHE A 53 -5.88 9.72 -1.47
N GLU A 54 -5.08 9.66 -2.54
CA GLU A 54 -5.60 9.50 -3.91
C GLU A 54 -6.40 8.18 -4.02
N ALA A 55 -5.83 7.08 -3.51
CA ALA A 55 -6.49 5.79 -3.48
C ALA A 55 -7.81 5.82 -2.69
N ALA A 56 -7.84 6.51 -1.54
CA ALA A 56 -9.06 6.66 -0.74
C ALA A 56 -10.14 7.45 -1.49
N GLN A 57 -9.76 8.52 -2.20
CA GLN A 57 -10.69 9.29 -3.03
C GLN A 57 -11.29 8.45 -4.15
N GLU A 58 -10.47 7.69 -4.88
CA GLU A 58 -10.95 6.79 -5.93
C GLU A 58 -11.82 5.64 -5.36
N LEU A 59 -11.46 5.10 -4.19
CA LEU A 59 -12.29 4.14 -3.46
C LEU A 59 -13.61 4.74 -2.96
N MET A 60 -13.69 6.04 -2.72
CA MET A 60 -14.95 6.72 -2.34
C MET A 60 -15.73 7.26 -3.54
N ARG A 61 -15.14 7.25 -4.74
CA ARG A 61 -15.77 7.78 -5.95
C ARG A 61 -17.11 7.07 -6.22
N ASN A 62 -18.17 7.86 -6.38
CA ASN A 62 -19.56 7.39 -6.58
C ASN A 62 -20.11 6.54 -5.42
N ARG A 63 -19.57 6.70 -4.19
CA ARG A 63 -20.11 6.06 -2.97
C ARG A 63 -20.68 7.11 -2.02
N ASP A 64 -21.69 6.72 -1.27
CA ASP A 64 -22.32 7.56 -0.24
C ASP A 64 -21.44 7.65 1.02
N PRO A 65 -20.96 8.86 1.42
CA PRO A 65 -20.15 9.06 2.62
C PRO A 65 -20.87 8.78 3.96
N GLN A 66 -22.21 8.71 3.97
CA GLN A 66 -22.97 8.32 5.15
C GLN A 66 -22.92 6.80 5.41
N ILE A 67 -22.68 6.02 4.36
CA ILE A 67 -22.64 4.55 4.42
C ILE A 67 -21.19 4.05 4.39
N TRP A 68 -20.35 4.66 3.57
CA TRP A 68 -18.99 4.21 3.31
C TRP A 68 -17.96 5.20 3.86
N ASP A 69 -16.84 4.65 4.30
CA ASP A 69 -15.64 5.39 4.68
C ASP A 69 -14.40 4.58 4.27
N THR A 70 -13.22 5.17 4.40
CA THR A 70 -11.94 4.51 4.13
C THR A 70 -11.10 4.41 5.39
N PHE A 71 -10.37 3.32 5.52
CA PHE A 71 -9.41 3.10 6.60
C PHE A 71 -8.02 2.90 6.00
N ILE A 72 -7.08 3.74 6.44
CA ILE A 72 -5.71 3.78 5.92
C ILE A 72 -4.77 3.23 7.00
N GLU A 73 -4.07 2.17 6.68
CA GLU A 73 -3.07 1.53 7.54
C GLU A 73 -1.69 1.64 6.89
N ARG A 74 -0.68 2.02 7.66
CA ARG A 74 0.70 2.00 7.18
C ARG A 74 1.22 0.55 7.23
N LEU A 75 1.95 0.16 6.20
CA LEU A 75 2.52 -1.17 6.06
C LEU A 75 4.03 -1.15 6.29
N ASP A 76 4.57 -2.22 6.87
CA ASP A 76 5.99 -2.46 7.02
C ASP A 76 6.62 -2.91 5.69
N ALA A 77 7.93 -3.17 5.69
CA ALA A 77 8.64 -3.65 4.51
C ALA A 77 8.13 -5.01 3.99
N LYS A 78 7.44 -5.81 4.83
CA LYS A 78 6.86 -7.11 4.49
C LYS A 78 5.38 -7.01 4.06
N GLY A 79 4.77 -5.83 4.13
CA GLY A 79 3.35 -5.63 3.82
C GLY A 79 2.41 -5.94 5.00
N LEU A 80 2.93 -6.05 6.21
CA LEU A 80 2.16 -6.19 7.45
C LEU A 80 1.82 -4.82 8.02
N VAL A 81 0.68 -4.71 8.71
CA VAL A 81 0.29 -3.46 9.38
C VAL A 81 1.31 -3.14 10.48
N GLN A 82 1.77 -1.90 10.51
CA GLN A 82 2.68 -1.36 11.54
C GLN A 82 1.91 -0.93 12.79
#